data_AF-A0A397C1B1-F1
#
_entry.id   AF-A0A397C1B1-F1
#
_cell.length_a   1.000
_cell.length_b   1.000
_cell.length_c   1.000
_cell.angle_alpha   90.00
_cell.angle_beta   90.00
_cell.angle_gamma   90.00
#
_symmetry.space_group_name_H-M   'P 1'
#
loop_
_entity.id
_entity.type
_entity.pdbx_description
1 polymer ?
#
loop_
_entity_poly.entity_id
_entity_poly.type
_entity_poly.pdbx_seq_one_letter_code
_entity_poly.pdbx_strand_id
1 'polypeptide(L)'
;MKAVRARKAGVMTLRQRPGPKTVLPKTCEEDLVAWIGAMQQDGHPPDRQAVLVKATQLLRKVDPAQAALTSGWYKRFRQRHPKLTRRMAQVISHARNYVDLAAVERLFETIILTLALLSVIDKTKEDLAAAAKLRASLRIKRGKDSKQLT
;
A
#
# COMPACT_ATOMS: atom_id res chain seq x y z
N MET A 1 -12.93 -36.88 19.30
CA MET A 1 -13.18 -36.43 20.70
C MET A 1 -12.86 -34.94 21.01
N LYS A 2 -11.96 -34.25 20.27
CA LYS A 2 -11.64 -32.82 20.55
C LYS A 2 -12.82 -31.84 20.41
N ALA A 3 -13.66 -32.01 19.39
CA ALA A 3 -14.77 -31.09 19.11
C ALA A 3 -15.88 -31.09 20.19
N VAL A 4 -16.12 -32.23 20.84
CA VAL A 4 -17.10 -32.35 21.93
C VAL A 4 -16.63 -31.59 23.18
N ARG A 5 -15.33 -31.64 23.47
CA ARG A 5 -14.71 -30.92 24.59
C ARG A 5 -14.74 -29.40 24.38
N ALA A 6 -14.49 -28.93 23.15
CA ALA A 6 -14.56 -27.50 22.81
C ALA A 6 -15.97 -26.90 22.96
N ARG A 7 -17.01 -27.68 22.63
CA ARG A 7 -18.42 -27.26 22.77
C ARG A 7 -18.85 -27.14 24.24
N LYS A 8 -18.32 -28.00 25.12
CA LYS A 8 -18.54 -27.93 26.57
C LYS A 8 -17.83 -26.74 27.24
N ALA A 9 -16.80 -26.20 26.60
CA ALA A 9 -16.01 -25.06 27.06
C ALA A 9 -16.54 -23.69 26.57
N GLY A 10 -17.73 -23.62 25.97
CA GLY A 10 -18.32 -22.36 25.49
C GLY A 10 -17.63 -21.73 24.28
N VAL A 11 -16.65 -22.42 23.67
CA VAL A 11 -15.95 -21.92 22.49
C VAL A 11 -16.85 -22.12 21.27
N MET A 12 -17.53 -21.05 20.85
CA MET A 12 -18.28 -21.01 19.59
C MET A 12 -17.30 -21.03 18.40
N THR A 13 -16.78 -22.20 18.04
CA THR A 13 -16.12 -22.36 16.75
C THR A 13 -17.20 -22.39 15.67
N LEU A 14 -17.37 -21.30 14.91
CA LEU A 14 -18.19 -21.30 13.70
C LEU A 14 -17.64 -22.37 12.75
N ARG A 15 -18.30 -23.54 12.71
CA ARG A 15 -17.94 -24.65 11.83
C ARG A 15 -18.23 -24.23 10.38
N GLN A 16 -17.24 -23.63 9.72
CA GLN A 16 -17.31 -23.39 8.29
C GLN A 16 -17.20 -24.73 7.56
N ARG A 17 -18.21 -25.08 6.75
CA ARG A 17 -18.17 -26.26 5.88
C ARG A 17 -16.99 -26.07 4.92
N PRO A 18 -16.01 -26.99 4.85
CA PRO A 18 -14.93 -26.86 3.88
C PRO A 18 -15.54 -26.84 2.48
N GLY A 19 -15.41 -25.72 1.79
CA GLY A 19 -15.85 -25.62 0.41
C GLY A 19 -15.04 -26.55 -0.50
N PRO A 20 -15.50 -26.77 -1.75
CA PRO A 20 -14.70 -27.46 -2.76
C PRO A 20 -13.30 -26.85 -2.86
N LYS A 21 -12.28 -27.70 -3.13
CA LYS A 21 -10.88 -27.29 -3.29
C LYS A 21 -10.79 -26.06 -4.19
N THR A 22 -10.01 -25.07 -3.77
CA THR A 22 -9.81 -23.82 -4.51
C THR A 22 -9.11 -24.11 -5.83
N VAL A 23 -9.53 -23.43 -6.91
CA VAL A 23 -8.92 -23.57 -8.25
C VAL A 23 -7.46 -23.07 -8.23
N LEU A 24 -7.18 -22.07 -7.40
CA LEU A 24 -5.84 -21.57 -7.13
C LEU A 24 -5.32 -22.14 -5.79
N PRO A 25 -4.03 -22.46 -5.67
CA PRO A 25 -3.41 -22.75 -4.38
C PRO A 25 -3.64 -21.62 -3.37
N LYS A 26 -3.74 -21.97 -2.09
CA LYS A 26 -4.02 -21.00 -1.00
C LYS A 26 -2.99 -19.88 -0.95
N THR A 27 -1.71 -20.22 -1.16
CA THR A 27 -0.60 -19.27 -1.23
C THR A 27 -0.82 -18.23 -2.32
N CYS A 28 -1.18 -18.67 -3.53
CA CYS A 28 -1.49 -17.77 -4.64
C CYS A 28 -2.72 -16.88 -4.37
N GLU A 29 -3.74 -17.40 -3.67
CA GLU A 29 -4.87 -16.56 -3.23
C GLU A 29 -4.46 -15.53 -2.19
N GLU A 30 -3.54 -15.86 -1.28
CA GLU A 30 -3.01 -14.92 -0.27
C GLU A 30 -2.17 -13.81 -0.92
N ASP A 31 -1.34 -14.15 -1.90
CA ASP A 31 -0.57 -13.17 -2.68
C ASP A 31 -1.48 -12.22 -3.46
N LEU A 32 -2.57 -12.73 -4.05
CA LEU A 32 -3.59 -11.91 -4.69
C LEU A 32 -4.24 -10.95 -3.70
N VAL A 33 -4.54 -11.40 -2.49
CA VAL A 33 -5.12 -10.55 -1.44
C VAL A 33 -4.13 -9.46 -1.01
N ALA A 34 -2.85 -9.80 -0.84
CA ALA A 34 -1.80 -8.84 -0.51
C ALA A 34 -1.64 -7.78 -1.60
N TRP A 35 -1.63 -8.21 -2.88
CA TRP A 35 -1.59 -7.30 -4.02
C TRP A 35 -2.81 -6.37 -4.08
N ILE A 36 -4.03 -6.89 -3.89
CA ILE A 36 -5.24 -6.05 -3.83
C ILE A 36 -5.15 -5.03 -2.68
N GLY A 37 -4.66 -5.46 -1.52
CA GLY A 37 -4.46 -4.59 -0.36
C GLY A 37 -3.47 -3.46 -0.63
N ALA A 38 -2.33 -3.76 -1.26
CA ALA A 38 -1.34 -2.75 -1.65
C ALA A 38 -1.94 -1.74 -2.64
N MET A 39 -2.60 -2.21 -3.69
CA MET A 39 -3.27 -1.34 -4.66
C MET A 39 -4.33 -0.42 -4.03
N GLN A 40 -5.04 -0.92 -3.00
CA GLN A 40 -5.98 -0.10 -2.22
C GLN A 40 -5.28 0.97 -1.38
N GLN A 41 -4.14 0.65 -0.78
CA GLN A 41 -3.33 1.60 -0.01
C GLN A 41 -2.75 2.71 -0.90
N ASP A 42 -2.37 2.35 -2.13
CA ASP A 42 -1.87 3.28 -3.14
C ASP A 42 -2.99 4.16 -3.74
N GLY A 43 -4.26 3.96 -3.37
CA GLY A 43 -5.40 4.74 -3.86
C GLY A 43 -6.00 4.25 -5.19
N HIS A 44 -5.55 3.11 -5.70
CA HIS A 44 -5.94 2.56 -7.01
C HIS A 44 -6.57 1.17 -6.88
N PRO A 45 -7.76 1.04 -6.24
CA PRO A 45 -8.37 -0.26 -5.98
C PRO A 45 -8.68 -1.00 -7.30
N PRO A 46 -8.18 -2.23 -7.49
CA PRO A 46 -8.39 -2.97 -8.73
C PRO A 46 -9.86 -3.36 -8.86
N ASP A 47 -10.39 -3.20 -10.06
CA ASP A 47 -11.75 -3.58 -10.37
C ASP A 47 -11.88 -5.11 -10.47
N ARG A 48 -13.13 -5.59 -10.60
CA ARG A 48 -13.39 -7.02 -10.71
C ARG A 48 -12.64 -7.66 -11.89
N GLN A 49 -12.55 -6.97 -13.02
CA GLN A 49 -11.95 -7.53 -14.23
C GLN A 49 -10.43 -7.63 -14.09
N ALA A 50 -9.77 -6.61 -13.53
CA ALA A 50 -8.34 -6.63 -13.24
C ALA A 50 -7.97 -7.79 -12.31
N VAL A 51 -8.78 -8.04 -11.27
CA VAL A 51 -8.56 -9.19 -10.37
C VAL A 51 -8.69 -10.52 -11.12
N LEU A 52 -9.69 -10.66 -12.01
CA LEU A 52 -9.86 -11.88 -12.80
C LEU A 52 -8.70 -12.12 -13.77
N VAL A 53 -8.22 -11.07 -14.43
CA VAL A 53 -7.06 -11.13 -15.34
C VAL A 53 -5.82 -11.54 -14.56
N LYS A 54 -5.53 -10.87 -13.43
CA LYS A 54 -4.35 -11.17 -12.60
C LYS A 54 -4.41 -12.59 -12.04
N ALA A 55 -5.56 -13.02 -11.55
CA ALA A 55 -5.74 -14.37 -11.03
C ALA A 55 -5.61 -15.44 -12.13
N THR A 56 -6.11 -15.18 -13.34
CA THR A 56 -5.93 -16.08 -14.49
C THR A 56 -4.47 -16.16 -14.92
N GLN A 57 -3.73 -15.05 -14.89
CA GLN A 57 -2.30 -15.04 -15.15
C GLN A 57 -1.53 -15.89 -14.14
N LEU A 58 -1.88 -15.81 -12.85
CA LEU A 58 -1.28 -16.67 -11.82
C LEU A 58 -1.65 -18.14 -12.02
N LEU A 59 -2.91 -18.42 -12.36
CA LEU A 59 -3.38 -19.78 -12.61
C LEU A 59 -2.60 -20.44 -13.76
N ARG A 60 -2.39 -19.73 -14.87
CA ARG A 60 -1.63 -20.23 -16.02
C ARG A 60 -0.16 -20.54 -15.70
N LYS A 61 0.41 -19.92 -14.67
CA LYS A 61 1.77 -20.25 -14.19
C LYS A 61 1.81 -21.55 -13.40
N VAL A 62 0.71 -21.92 -12.75
CA VAL A 62 0.59 -23.16 -11.96
C VAL A 62 0.11 -24.31 -12.86
N ASP A 63 -0.88 -24.04 -13.70
CA ASP A 63 -1.47 -24.99 -14.65
C ASP A 63 -1.78 -24.27 -15.98
N PRO A 64 -0.92 -24.42 -17.00
CA PRO A 64 -1.09 -23.79 -18.30
C PRO A 64 -2.34 -24.24 -19.06
N ALA A 65 -2.87 -25.43 -18.78
CA ALA A 65 -4.01 -26.01 -19.50
C ALA A 65 -5.37 -25.55 -18.93
N GLN A 66 -5.36 -24.92 -17.75
CA GLN A 66 -6.59 -24.55 -17.07
C GLN A 66 -7.30 -23.35 -17.73
N ALA A 67 -8.62 -23.45 -17.86
CA ALA A 67 -9.46 -22.39 -18.40
C ALA A 67 -9.42 -21.12 -17.53
N ALA A 68 -9.72 -19.98 -18.18
CA ALA A 68 -9.75 -18.68 -17.50
C ALA A 68 -10.77 -18.64 -16.36
N LEU A 69 -10.45 -17.88 -15.31
CA LEU A 69 -11.31 -17.76 -14.14
C LEU A 69 -12.56 -16.93 -14.47
N THR A 70 -13.70 -17.38 -13.98
CA THR A 70 -15.01 -16.77 -14.28
C THR A 70 -15.51 -15.88 -13.14
N SER A 71 -16.63 -15.18 -13.38
CA SER A 71 -17.36 -14.41 -12.37
C SER A 71 -17.66 -15.21 -11.09
N GLY A 72 -18.00 -16.49 -11.25
CA GLY A 72 -18.31 -17.39 -10.15
C GLY A 72 -17.11 -17.64 -9.23
N TRP A 73 -15.90 -17.74 -9.80
CA TRP A 73 -14.68 -17.84 -9.01
C TRP A 73 -14.45 -16.58 -8.17
N TYR A 74 -14.56 -15.39 -8.77
CA TYR A 74 -14.38 -14.11 -8.05
C TYR A 74 -15.37 -13.95 -6.89
N LYS A 75 -16.63 -14.34 -7.08
CA LYS A 75 -17.64 -14.33 -6.01
C LYS A 75 -17.22 -15.20 -4.82
N ARG A 76 -16.73 -16.43 -5.08
CA ARG A 76 -16.27 -17.36 -4.05
C ARG A 76 -14.97 -16.89 -3.40
N PHE A 77 -14.04 -16.36 -4.18
CA PHE A 77 -12.80 -15.75 -3.69
C PHE A 77 -13.10 -14.63 -2.68
N ARG A 78 -14.03 -13.71 -3.00
CA ARG A 78 -14.45 -12.67 -2.06
C ARG A 78 -15.14 -13.20 -0.81
N GLN A 79 -15.95 -14.26 -0.93
CA GLN A 79 -16.58 -14.90 0.24
C GLN A 79 -15.54 -15.54 1.17
N ARG A 80 -14.44 -16.10 0.62
CA ARG A 80 -13.32 -16.64 1.41
C ARG A 80 -12.48 -15.56 2.08
N HIS A 81 -12.39 -14.37 1.47
CA HIS A 81 -11.55 -13.27 1.94
C HIS A 81 -12.40 -12.04 2.32
N PRO A 82 -13.15 -12.09 3.45
CA PRO A 82 -14.02 -10.99 3.87
C PRO A 82 -13.26 -9.69 4.17
N LYS A 83 -11.94 -9.75 4.37
CA LYS A 83 -11.07 -8.55 4.44
C LYS A 83 -11.10 -7.70 3.16
N LEU A 84 -11.37 -8.30 1.99
CA LEU A 84 -11.51 -7.61 0.69
C LEU A 84 -12.91 -7.01 0.48
N THR A 85 -13.64 -6.72 1.55
CA THR A 85 -14.97 -6.09 1.46
C THR A 85 -14.83 -4.72 0.79
N ARG A 86 -15.81 -4.38 -0.05
CA ARG A 86 -15.91 -3.06 -0.67
C ARG A 86 -16.21 -2.07 0.45
N ARG A 87 -15.18 -1.52 1.10
CA ARG A 87 -15.36 -0.37 1.98
C ARG A 87 -15.70 0.79 1.06
N MET A 88 -17.00 0.96 0.82
CA MET A 88 -17.48 2.23 0.28
C MET A 88 -17.16 3.27 1.34
N ALA A 89 -16.59 4.41 0.93
CA ALA A 89 -16.48 5.55 1.82
C ALA A 89 -17.88 5.77 2.42
N GLN A 90 -17.99 5.62 3.74
CA GLN A 90 -19.26 5.92 4.39
C GLN A 90 -19.45 7.42 4.26
N VAL A 91 -20.66 7.84 3.89
CA VAL A 91 -21.04 9.25 3.99
C VAL A 91 -20.86 9.62 5.45
N ILE A 92 -19.84 10.43 5.72
CA ILE A 92 -19.53 10.89 7.04
C ILE A 92 -20.66 11.84 7.47
N SER A 93 -21.07 11.79 8.74
CA SER A 93 -22.13 12.66 9.24
C SER A 93 -21.78 14.14 9.00
N HIS A 94 -22.80 14.97 8.77
CA HIS A 94 -22.63 16.41 8.57
C HIS A 94 -21.75 17.05 9.67
N ALA A 95 -21.89 16.62 10.93
CA ALA A 95 -21.08 17.12 12.04
C ALA A 95 -19.56 16.89 11.86
N ARG A 96 -19.14 15.83 11.17
CA ARG A 96 -17.72 15.56 10.88
C ARG A 96 -17.25 16.20 9.58
N ASN A 97 -18.17 16.48 8.66
CA ASN A 97 -17.90 17.26 7.44
C ASN A 97 -18.12 18.77 7.64
N TYR A 98 -18.53 19.19 8.84
CA TYR A 98 -18.78 20.60 9.13
C TYR A 98 -17.45 21.34 9.12
N VAL A 99 -17.31 22.25 8.17
CA VAL A 99 -16.16 23.12 8.05
C VAL A 99 -16.49 24.40 8.80
N ASP A 100 -15.82 24.61 9.93
CA ASP A 100 -15.84 25.89 10.63
C ASP A 100 -14.69 26.79 10.15
N LEU A 101 -14.80 28.09 10.44
CA LEU A 101 -13.78 29.07 10.08
C LEU A 101 -12.41 28.67 10.66
N ALA A 102 -12.38 28.17 11.89
CA ALA A 102 -11.17 27.73 12.56
C ALA A 102 -10.48 26.54 11.84
N ALA A 103 -11.23 25.61 11.24
CA ALA A 103 -10.66 24.53 10.43
C ALA A 103 -10.03 25.05 9.14
N VAL A 104 -10.65 26.05 8.51
CA VAL A 104 -10.11 26.70 7.32
C VAL A 104 -8.82 27.46 7.67
N GLU A 105 -8.82 28.22 8.76
CA GLU A 105 -7.63 28.93 9.26
C GLU A 105 -6.48 27.95 9.55
N ARG A 106 -6.74 26.87 10.29
CA ARG A 106 -5.72 25.82 10.55
C ARG A 106 -5.16 25.22 9.28
N LEU A 107 -6.00 25.00 8.25
CA LEU A 107 -5.55 24.50 6.96
C LEU A 107 -4.59 25.49 6.29
N PHE A 108 -4.97 26.77 6.22
CA PHE A 108 -4.12 27.81 5.63
C PHE A 108 -2.79 27.96 6.39
N GLU A 109 -2.82 28.00 7.71
CA GLU A 109 -1.61 28.03 8.54
C GLU A 109 -0.70 26.83 8.26
N THR A 110 -1.27 25.63 8.18
CA THR A 110 -0.52 24.40 7.89
C THR A 110 0.11 24.44 6.50
N ILE A 111 -0.61 24.93 5.48
CA ILE A 111 -0.08 25.10 4.12
C ILE A 111 1.06 26.12 4.10
N ILE A 112 0.89 27.27 4.75
CA ILE A 112 1.95 28.30 4.81
C ILE A 112 3.20 27.75 5.51
N LEU A 113 3.02 27.07 6.64
CA LEU A 113 4.12 26.52 7.43
C LEU A 113 4.87 25.42 6.67
N THR A 114 4.15 24.54 5.97
CA THR A 114 4.76 23.50 5.13
C THR A 114 5.52 24.08 3.94
N LEU A 115 4.96 25.08 3.24
CA LEU A 115 5.66 25.77 2.15
C LEU A 115 6.91 26.52 2.63
N ALA A 116 6.81 27.20 3.78
CA ALA A 116 7.95 27.85 4.41
C ALA A 116 9.05 26.84 4.75
N LEU A 117 8.71 25.71 5.37
CA LEU A 117 9.65 24.64 5.70
C LEU A 117 10.33 24.08 4.45
N LEU A 118 9.58 23.83 3.38
CA LEU A 118 10.13 23.37 2.11
C LEU A 118 11.11 24.38 1.51
N SER A 119 10.77 25.68 1.53
CA SER A 119 11.66 26.74 1.05
C SER A 119 12.97 26.84 1.86
N VAL A 120 12.91 26.61 3.17
CA VAL A 120 14.09 26.57 4.05
C VAL A 120 14.96 25.37 3.70
N ILE A 121 14.35 24.20 3.52
CA ILE A 121 15.06 22.98 3.14
C ILE A 121 15.78 23.17 1.80
N ASP A 122 15.16 23.80 0.80
CA ASP A 122 15.80 23.98 -0.50
C ASP A 122 16.98 24.95 -0.46
N LYS A 123 16.87 26.06 0.28
CA LYS A 123 18.01 26.97 0.53
C LYS A 123 19.18 26.23 1.21
N THR A 124 18.91 25.40 2.21
CA THR A 124 19.98 24.65 2.89
C THR A 124 20.68 23.66 1.96
N LYS A 125 19.97 23.06 0.99
CA LYS A 125 20.58 22.18 -0.02
C LYS A 125 21.49 22.96 -0.97
N GLU A 126 21.07 24.15 -1.39
CA GLU A 126 21.89 25.04 -2.24
C GLU A 126 23.19 25.46 -1.53
N ASP A 127 23.09 25.86 -0.26
CA ASP A 127 24.24 26.25 0.56
C ASP A 127 25.24 25.09 0.73
N LEU A 128 24.73 23.88 1.01
CA LEU A 128 25.54 22.68 1.10
C LEU A 128 26.22 22.33 -0.23
N ALA A 129 25.53 22.50 -1.35
CA ALA A 129 26.09 22.28 -2.68
C ALA A 129 27.17 23.32 -3.02
N ALA A 130 26.98 24.58 -2.65
CA ALA A 130 27.97 25.63 -2.81
C ALA A 130 29.22 25.37 -1.95
N ALA A 131 29.03 24.97 -0.68
CA ALA A 131 30.12 24.59 0.21
C ALA A 131 30.91 23.37 -0.31
N ALA A 132 30.24 22.38 -0.89
CA ALA A 132 30.89 21.23 -1.52
C ALA A 132 31.77 21.63 -2.72
N LYS A 133 31.29 22.52 -3.58
CA LYS A 133 32.07 23.06 -4.72
C LYS A 133 33.30 23.83 -4.25
N LEU A 134 33.16 24.68 -3.22
CA LEU A 134 34.29 25.40 -2.63
C LEU A 134 35.34 24.42 -2.07
N ARG A 135 34.92 23.41 -1.29
CA ARG A 135 35.82 22.39 -0.73
C ARG A 135 36.58 21.61 -1.82
N ALA A 136 35.91 21.25 -2.92
CA ALA A 136 36.55 20.57 -4.05
C ALA A 136 37.61 21.45 -4.72
N SER A 137 37.31 22.73 -5.00
CA SER A 137 38.25 23.67 -5.62
C SER A 137 39.48 23.94 -4.74
N LEU A 138 39.31 24.08 -3.42
CA LEU A 138 40.40 24.24 -2.46
C LEU A 138 41.29 23.00 -2.40
N ARG A 139 40.72 21.79 -2.50
CA ARG A 139 41.48 20.53 -2.55
C ARG A 139 42.36 20.44 -3.80
N ILE A 140 41.85 20.88 -4.95
CA ILE A 140 42.62 20.93 -6.20
C ILE A 140 43.77 21.94 -6.09
N LYS A 141 43.52 23.14 -5.53
CA LYS A 141 44.57 24.15 -5.31
C LYS A 141 45.69 23.63 -4.41
N ARG A 142 45.35 23.05 -3.25
CA ARG A 142 46.33 22.43 -2.34
C ARG A 142 47.15 21.30 -2.99
N GLY A 143 46.54 20.49 -3.85
CA GLY A 143 47.23 19.45 -4.61
C GLY A 143 48.15 19.98 -5.73
N LYS A 144 47.89 21.19 -6.23
CA LYS A 144 48.70 21.85 -7.25
C LYS A 144 49.89 22.59 -6.63
N ASP A 145 49.66 23.26 -5.50
CA ASP A 145 50.71 23.95 -4.74
C ASP A 145 51.75 22.97 -4.17
N SER A 146 51.32 21.78 -3.73
CA SER A 146 52.22 20.71 -3.26
C SER A 146 53.08 20.09 -4.37
N LYS A 147 52.65 20.13 -5.64
CA LYS A 147 53.44 19.65 -6.78
C LYS A 147 54.45 20.68 -7.31
N GLN A 148 54.29 21.96 -6.96
CA GLN A 148 55.20 23.04 -7.36
C GLN A 148 56.40 23.19 -6.41
N LEU A 149 56.42 22.47 -5.27
CA LEU A 149 57.46 22.51 -4.24
C LEU A 149 58.43 21.31 -4.26
N THR A 150 58.38 20.48 -5.31
CA THR A 150 59.32 19.37 -5.60
C THR A 150 59.94 19.55 -6.97
#